data_AF-A0A2H0L3U6-F1
#
_entry.id   AF-A0A2H0L3U6-F1
#
_cell.length_a   1.000
_cell.length_b   1.000
_cell.length_c   1.000
_cell.angle_alpha   90.00
_cell.angle_beta   90.00
_cell.angle_gamma   90.00
#
_symmetry.space_group_name_H-M   'P 1'
#
loop_
_entity.id
_entity.type
_entity.pdbx_description
1 polymer ?
#
loop_
_entity_poly.entity_id
_entity_poly.type
_entity_poly.pdbx_seq_one_letter_code
_entity_poly.pdbx_strand_id
1 'polypeptide(L)' 'MKRLSRFVIWICTKFTREQIEFIVKELSEILKSRNPSVKPKDDFQEKHPNYRKFFVDSTPPLAQSPIAKKKSL' A
#
# COMPACT_ATOMS: atom_id res chain seq x y z
N MET A 1 5.82 -11.01 -10.09
CA MET A 1 5.46 -11.54 -11.42
C MET A 1 5.31 -13.07 -11.49
N LYS A 2 6.31 -13.91 -11.13
CA LYS A 2 6.19 -15.39 -11.21
C LYS A 2 5.00 -16.00 -10.44
N ARG A 3 4.60 -15.39 -9.32
CA ARG A 3 3.38 -15.79 -8.56
C ARG A 3 2.10 -15.48 -9.33
N LEU A 4 2.08 -14.40 -10.12
CA LEU A 4 0.95 -14.01 -10.95
C LEU A 4 0.73 -15.01 -12.09
N SER A 5 1.80 -15.49 -12.73
CA SER A 5 1.70 -16.49 -13.80
C SER A 5 1.08 -17.80 -13.29
N ARG A 6 1.42 -18.23 -12.06
CA ARG A 6 0.80 -19.41 -11.43
C ARG A 6 -0.67 -19.17 -11.10
N PHE A 7 -1.03 -17.95 -10.72
CA PHE A 7 -2.41 -17.58 -10.47
C PHE A 7 -3.25 -17.63 -11.77
N VAL A 8 -2.71 -17.17 -12.90
CA VAL A 8 -3.39 -17.29 -14.20
C VAL A 8 -3.63 -18.75 -14.56
N ILE A 9 -2.60 -19.60 -14.42
CA ILE A 9 -2.74 -21.05 -14.66
C ILE A 9 -3.82 -21.63 -13.75
N TRP A 10 -3.83 -21.26 -12.47
CA TRP A 10 -4.83 -21.73 -11.51
C TRP A 10 -6.26 -21.28 -11.85
N ILE A 11 -6.47 -20.04 -12.31
CA ILE A 11 -7.78 -19.60 -12.80
C ILE A 11 -8.24 -20.47 -13.96
N CYS A 12 -7.35 -20.73 -14.93
CA CYS A 12 -7.67 -21.55 -16.10
C CYS A 12 -7.98 -23.02 -15.76
N THR A 13 -7.56 -23.53 -14.59
CA THR A 13 -7.98 -24.87 -14.13
C THR A 13 -9.30 -24.89 -13.37
N LYS A 14 -9.83 -23.72 -12.98
CA LYS A 14 -11.03 -23.60 -12.15
C LYS A 14 -12.26 -23.09 -12.88
N PHE A 15 -12.07 -22.30 -13.94
CA PHE A 15 -13.15 -21.59 -14.62
C PHE A 15 -13.22 -21.92 -16.11
N THR A 16 -14.41 -21.85 -16.68
CA THR A 16 -14.63 -21.95 -18.12
C THR A 16 -14.24 -20.65 -18.82
N ARG A 17 -14.14 -20.68 -20.15
CA ARG A 17 -13.81 -19.49 -20.96
C ARG A 17 -14.74 -18.32 -20.67
N GLU A 18 -16.05 -18.54 -20.66
CA GLU A 18 -17.07 -17.51 -20.44
C GLU A 18 -16.95 -16.88 -19.04
N GLN A 19 -16.67 -17.71 -18.02
CA GLN A 19 -16.44 -17.24 -16.66
C GLN A 19 -15.17 -16.39 -16.56
N ILE A 20 -14.10 -16.78 -17.26
CA ILE A 20 -12.85 -16.01 -17.30
C ILE A 20 -13.08 -14.67 -18.00
N GLU A 21 -13.80 -14.65 -19.12
CA GLU A 21 -14.16 -13.41 -19.82
C GLU A 21 -14.98 -12.48 -18.92
N PHE A 22 -15.92 -13.02 -18.14
CA PHE A 22 -16.66 -12.26 -17.14
C PHE A 22 -15.76 -11.68 -16.03
N ILE A 23 -14.87 -12.48 -15.46
CA ILE A 23 -13.89 -12.03 -14.45
C ILE A 23 -13.01 -10.90 -14.99
N VAL A 24 -12.50 -11.03 -16.22
CA VAL A 24 -11.67 -10.00 -16.86
C VAL A 24 -12.46 -8.71 -17.08
N LYS A 25 -13.73 -8.82 -17.46
CA LYS A 25 -14.63 -7.67 -17.63
C LYS A 25 -14.84 -6.93 -16.31
N GLU A 26 -15.20 -7.65 -15.24
CA GLU A 26 -15.39 -7.04 -13.92
C GLU A 26 -14.11 -6.40 -13.38
N LEU A 27 -12.97 -7.10 -13.47
CA LEU A 27 -11.68 -6.54 -13.03
C LEU A 27 -11.34 -5.27 -13.81
N SER A 28 -11.59 -5.24 -15.12
CA SER A 28 -11.38 -4.04 -15.94
C SER A 28 -12.29 -2.89 -15.54
N GLU A 29 -13.53 -3.20 -15.16
CA GLU A 29 -14.50 -2.21 -14.68
C GLU A 29 -14.13 -1.66 -13.30
N ILE A 30 -13.63 -2.50 -12.40
CA ILE A 30 -13.09 -2.08 -11.09
C ILE A 30 -11.88 -1.16 -11.26
N LEU A 31 -11.01 -1.43 -12.23
CA LEU A 31 -9.86 -0.58 -12.51
C LEU A 31 -10.26 0.78 -13.13
N LYS A 32 -11.37 0.84 -13.86
CA LYS A 32 -11.90 2.06 -14.48
C LYS A 32 -12.80 2.87 -13.55
N SER A 33 -13.58 2.19 -12.71
CA SER A 33 -14.58 2.82 -11.85
C SER A 33 -13.97 3.25 -10.52
N ARG A 34 -14.43 4.40 -10.02
CA ARG A 34 -14.04 4.92 -8.71
C ARG A 34 -14.95 4.37 -7.61
N ASN A 35 -15.37 3.11 -7.72
CA ASN A 35 -16.30 2.50 -6.78
C ASN A 35 -15.63 2.39 -5.39
N PRO A 36 -16.20 3.00 -4.32
CA PRO A 36 -15.58 3.00 -3.00
C PRO A 36 -15.52 1.62 -2.35
N SER A 37 -16.42 0.69 -2.70
CA SER A 37 -16.55 -0.62 -2.02
C SER A 37 -15.57 -1.68 -2.50
N VAL A 38 -15.08 -1.59 -3.74
CA VAL A 38 -14.14 -2.57 -4.30
C VAL A 38 -12.99 -1.82 -4.95
N LYS A 39 -11.83 -1.83 -4.29
CA LYS A 39 -10.61 -1.20 -4.79
C LYS A 39 -9.47 -2.21 -4.83
N PRO A 40 -8.56 -2.11 -5.81
CA PRO A 40 -7.31 -2.82 -5.76
C PRO A 40 -6.58 -2.51 -4.45
N LYS A 41 -5.81 -3.47 -3.95
CA LYS A 41 -4.93 -3.24 -2.81
C LYS A 41 -4.00 -2.08 -3.15
N ASP A 42 -3.98 -1.07 -2.30
CA ASP A 42 -3.06 0.05 -2.44
C ASP A 42 -1.63 -0.42 -2.09
N ASP A 43 -0.68 -0.13 -2.97
CA ASP A 43 0.75 -0.42 -2.78
C ASP A 43 1.50 0.71 -2.07
N PHE A 44 0.79 1.77 -1.66
CA PHE A 44 1.37 2.94 -1.04
C PHE A 44 2.21 2.62 0.21
N GLN A 45 1.72 1.77 1.12
CA GLN A 45 2.51 1.38 2.30
C GLN A 45 3.70 0.47 1.95
N GLU A 46 3.61 -0.32 0.88
CA GLU A 46 4.74 -1.13 0.41
C GLU A 46 5.84 -0.23 -0.16
N LYS A 47 5.46 0.84 -0.88
CA LYS A 47 6.38 1.87 -1.40
C LYS A 47 6.90 2.83 -0.33
N HIS A 48 6.08 3.11 0.68
CA HIS A 48 6.38 4.07 1.74
C HIS A 48 6.25 3.42 3.13
N PRO A 49 7.15 2.47 3.48
CA PRO A 49 7.03 1.68 4.70
C PRO A 49 7.12 2.50 5.99
N ASN A 50 7.62 3.74 5.93
CA ASN A 50 7.76 4.65 7.07
C ASN A 50 6.75 5.80 7.07
N TYR A 51 5.87 5.89 6.07
CA TYR A 51 4.89 6.98 6.01
C TYR A 51 3.87 6.83 7.13
N ARG A 52 3.64 7.92 7.89
CA ARG A 52 2.76 7.96 9.07
C ARG A 52 3.07 6.92 10.17
N LYS A 53 4.31 6.42 10.23
CA LYS A 53 4.80 5.74 11.44
C LYS A 53 5.14 6.80 12.47
N PHE A 54 4.15 7.19 13.26
CA PHE A 54 4.37 8.06 14.41
C PHE A 54 4.80 7.20 15.59
N PHE A 55 6.00 7.46 16.10
CA PHE A 55 6.40 7.02 17.42
C PHE A 55 6.32 8.25 18.32
N VAL A 56 5.47 8.19 19.34
CA VAL A 56 5.45 9.24 20.37
C VAL A 56 6.71 9.06 21.20
N ASP A 57 7.53 10.11 21.26
CA ASP A 57 8.67 10.10 22.16
C ASP A 57 8.16 9.94 23.60
N SER A 58 8.56 8.83 24.24
CA SER A 58 8.20 8.55 25.61
C SER A 58 9.03 9.37 26.61
N THR A 59 10.09 10.03 26.13
CA THR A 59 10.92 10.88 26.98
C THR A 59 10.23 12.23 27.21
N PRO A 60 10.18 12.70 28.46
CA PRO A 60 9.65 14.02 28.76
C PRO A 60 10.55 15.11 28.16
N PRO A 61 10.00 16.29 27.83
CA PRO A 61 10.80 17.40 27.34
C PRO A 61 11.90 17.76 28.33
N LEU A 62 13.04 18.23 27.81
CA LEU A 62 14.15 18.70 28.64
C LEU A 62 13.68 19.83 29.56
N ALA A 63 13.90 19.67 30.87
CA ALA A 63 13.54 20.67 31.86
C ALA A 63 14.45 21.91 31.83
N GLN A 64 15.62 21.80 31.20
CA GLN A 64 16.60 22.87 31.13
C GLN A 64 16.53 23.57 29.78
N SER A 65 16.57 24.90 29.80
CA SER A 65 16.68 25.70 28.57
C SER A 65 18.03 25.43 27.89
N PRO A 66 18.09 25.37 26.55
CA PRO A 66 19.34 25.14 25.83
C PRO A 66 20.33 26.27 26.13
N ILE A 67 21.54 25.89 26.54
CA ILE A 67 22.64 26.84 26.75
C ILE A 67 22.99 27.43 25.38
N ALA A 68 22.90 28.75 25.25
CA ALA A 68 23.23 29.43 24.00
C ALA A 68 24.66 29.06 23.56
N LYS A 69 24.80 28.51 22.35
CA LYS A 69 26.12 28.23 21.78
C LYS A 69 26.85 29.57 21.64
N LYS A 70 27.93 29.77 22.40
CA LYS A 70 28.85 30.89 22.16
C LYS A 70 29.35 30.76 20.72
N LYS A 71 29.10 31.77 19.89
CA LYS A 71 29.74 31.89 18.58
C LYS A 71 31.25 31.91 18.84
N SER A 72 31.97 30.93 18.29
CA SER A 72 33.43 30.98 18.23
C SER A 72 33.81 32.18 17.37
N LEU A 73 34.49 33.14 18.01
CA LEU A 73 35.06 34.33 17.38
C LEU A 73 36.40 33.98 16.75
#